data_AF-A0A938W807-F1
#
_entry.id   AF-A0A938W807-F1
#
_cell.length_a   1.000
_cell.length_b   1.000
_cell.length_c   1.000
_cell.angle_alpha   90.00
_cell.angle_beta   90.00
_cell.angle_gamma   90.00
#
_symmetry.space_group_name_H-M   'P 1'
#
loop_
_entity.id
_entity.type
_entity.pdbx_description
1 polymer ?
#
loop_
_entity_poly.entity_id
_entity_poly.type
_entity_poly.pdbx_seq_one_letter_code
_entity_poly.pdbx_strand_id
1 'polypeptide(L)'
;MEEIRRQQAAGETRRNVRAIGLDKPVEIELPHPDYCYYNKGISAIVYSPPTHAVFWRDDGDAVLTFKRNGNWYLHGVGGQPYFGREGLTWQLIAQRIHIRYLPAGYILDSGAPCAFLRSGVEHDELFFILGWALTAMCNRLLKEVINHTKNIQGKDFERLPYPFWVSEADKRAIIASIKDMIDEAIRGKTYSRNCPEVRWLEDKFAFTEGVSAPVSDSTPGQLSLPLFE
;
A
#
# COMPACT_ATOMS: atom_id res chain seq x y z
N MET A 1 29.05 3.08 0.00
CA MET A 1 28.18 2.75 1.16
C MET A 1 28.89 2.99 2.50
N GLU A 2 30.09 2.44 2.71
CA GLU A 2 30.88 2.64 3.95
C GLU A 2 31.23 4.12 4.22
N GLU A 3 31.64 4.84 3.16
CA GLU A 3 32.05 6.25 3.26
C GLU A 3 30.89 7.18 3.61
N ILE A 4 29.71 6.95 3.01
CA ILE A 4 28.49 7.70 3.34
C ILE A 4 28.08 7.45 4.79
N ARG A 5 28.16 6.20 5.28
CA ARG A 5 27.89 5.88 6.69
C ARG A 5 28.87 6.60 7.64
N ARG A 6 30.16 6.66 7.27
CA ARG A 6 31.19 7.37 8.04
C ARG A 6 30.91 8.88 8.11
N GLN A 7 30.59 9.50 6.97
CA GLN A 7 30.22 10.92 6.89
C GLN A 7 28.91 11.21 7.68
N GLN A 8 27.94 10.29 7.65
CA GLN A 8 26.72 10.39 8.45
C GLN A 8 27.00 10.30 9.95
N ALA A 9 27.84 9.37 10.40
CA ALA A 9 28.24 9.23 11.80
C ALA A 9 29.00 10.46 12.31
N ALA A 10 29.77 11.11 11.44
CA ALA A 10 30.47 12.36 11.73
C ALA A 10 29.57 13.61 11.67
N GLY A 11 28.30 13.47 11.24
CA GLY A 11 27.37 14.60 11.06
C GLY A 11 27.69 15.50 9.86
N GLU A 12 28.58 15.06 8.98
CA GLU A 12 29.09 15.79 7.80
C GLU A 12 28.12 15.79 6.62
N THR A 13 27.07 14.97 6.65
CA THR A 13 25.99 14.92 5.64
C THR A 13 24.92 16.01 5.82
N ARG A 14 25.11 16.92 6.77
CA ARG A 14 24.16 18.01 7.05
C ARG A 14 24.41 19.18 6.10
N ARG A 15 23.72 19.20 4.97
CA ARG A 15 23.77 20.36 4.07
C ARG A 15 22.77 21.42 4.54
N ASN A 16 23.27 22.54 5.05
CA ASN A 16 22.43 23.72 5.24
C ASN A 16 22.08 24.29 3.86
N VAL A 17 20.80 24.27 3.55
CA VAL A 17 20.26 24.74 2.28
C VAL A 17 19.26 25.85 2.54
N ARG A 18 19.34 26.90 1.74
CA ARG A 18 18.37 28.00 1.78
C ARG A 18 17.36 27.75 0.67
N ALA A 19 16.12 27.44 1.05
CA ALA A 19 15.03 27.43 0.10
C ALA A 19 14.79 28.88 -0.37
N ILE A 20 14.89 29.11 -1.67
CA ILE A 20 14.50 30.37 -2.31
C ILE A 20 13.10 30.11 -2.87
N GLY A 21 12.11 30.83 -2.35
CA GLY A 21 10.77 30.78 -2.91
C GLY A 21 10.79 31.36 -4.31
N LEU A 22 10.13 30.69 -5.25
CA LEU A 22 9.87 31.25 -6.57
C LEU A 22 8.75 32.30 -6.46
N ASP A 23 8.83 33.36 -7.27
CA ASP A 23 7.80 34.41 -7.30
C ASP A 23 6.43 33.86 -7.75
N LYS A 24 6.43 32.77 -8.52
CA LYS A 24 5.23 32.06 -8.98
C LYS A 24 5.48 30.54 -8.97
N PRO A 25 4.42 29.72 -8.80
CA PRO A 25 4.51 28.29 -9.02
C PRO A 25 4.95 27.97 -10.45
N VAL A 26 5.74 26.90 -10.60
CA VAL A 26 6.12 26.34 -11.91
C VAL A 26 5.21 25.15 -12.18
N GLU A 27 4.58 25.14 -13.35
CA GLU A 27 3.86 23.97 -13.83
C GLU A 27 4.88 22.96 -14.38
N ILE A 28 4.68 21.69 -14.00
CA ILE A 28 5.50 20.57 -14.46
C ILE A 28 4.58 19.52 -15.08
N GLU A 29 5.03 18.90 -16.17
CA GLU A 29 4.36 17.74 -16.74
C GLU A 29 4.94 16.46 -16.12
N LEU A 30 4.06 15.51 -15.79
CA LEU A 30 4.47 14.20 -15.32
C LEU A 30 4.31 13.18 -16.44
N PRO A 31 5.26 12.23 -16.61
CA PRO A 31 6.43 12.00 -15.75
C PRO A 31 7.56 13.04 -15.94
N HIS A 32 8.25 13.40 -14.86
CA HIS A 32 9.38 14.35 -14.85
C HIS A 32 10.61 13.68 -14.22
N PRO A 33 11.85 13.89 -14.74
CA PRO A 33 13.06 13.24 -14.21
C PRO A 33 13.33 13.55 -12.73
N ASP A 34 13.02 14.76 -12.29
CA ASP A 34 13.24 15.21 -10.91
C ASP A 34 12.06 14.96 -9.95
N TYR A 35 10.96 14.32 -10.40
CA TYR A 35 9.79 14.10 -9.55
C TYR A 35 9.31 12.64 -9.63
N CYS A 36 8.94 12.09 -8.48
CA CYS A 36 8.28 10.79 -8.39
C CYS A 36 6.84 10.94 -7.92
N TYR A 37 5.98 10.01 -8.31
CA TYR A 37 4.62 9.97 -7.79
C TYR A 37 4.63 9.73 -6.28
N TYR A 38 3.74 10.44 -5.58
CA TYR A 38 3.63 10.39 -4.13
C TYR A 38 2.29 9.77 -3.74
N ASN A 39 2.32 8.60 -3.11
CA ASN A 39 1.11 7.90 -2.69
C ASN A 39 0.48 8.64 -1.50
N LYS A 40 -0.75 9.13 -1.68
CA LYS A 40 -1.53 9.79 -0.62
C LYS A 40 -2.79 9.01 -0.29
N GLY A 41 -3.32 9.23 0.91
CA GLY A 41 -4.57 8.64 1.35
C GLY A 41 -5.73 9.16 0.51
N ILE A 42 -6.28 8.30 -0.34
CA ILE A 42 -7.41 8.60 -1.23
C ILE A 42 -8.57 7.65 -0.91
N SER A 43 -9.79 8.19 -0.96
CA SER A 43 -11.04 7.42 -0.78
C SER A 43 -11.48 6.75 -2.10
N ALA A 44 -10.65 5.88 -2.65
CA ALA A 44 -10.91 5.10 -3.85
C ALA A 44 -10.59 3.61 -3.62
N ILE A 45 -11.18 2.72 -4.42
CA ILE A 45 -10.93 1.28 -4.39
C ILE A 45 -10.35 0.80 -5.72
N VAL A 46 -9.76 -0.40 -5.73
CA VAL A 46 -9.15 -1.04 -6.90
C VAL A 46 -7.90 -0.32 -7.38
N TYR A 47 -8.01 0.90 -7.87
CA TYR A 47 -6.90 1.75 -8.31
C TYR A 47 -7.32 3.23 -8.28
N SER A 48 -6.34 4.12 -8.13
CA SER A 48 -6.54 5.55 -8.35
C SER A 48 -5.31 6.14 -9.03
N PRO A 49 -5.47 7.03 -10.03
CA PRO A 49 -4.35 7.71 -10.65
C PRO A 49 -3.59 8.56 -9.62
N PRO A 50 -2.29 8.81 -9.83
CA PRO A 50 -1.50 9.66 -8.96
C PRO A 50 -2.08 11.08 -8.97
N THR A 51 -2.30 11.63 -7.79
CA THR A 51 -2.77 13.02 -7.61
C THR A 51 -1.67 13.95 -7.10
N HIS A 52 -0.55 13.38 -6.68
CA HIS A 52 0.57 14.09 -6.06
C HIS A 52 1.90 13.56 -6.59
N ALA A 53 2.88 14.45 -6.60
CA ALA A 53 4.27 14.12 -6.86
C ALA A 53 5.17 14.81 -5.83
N VAL A 54 6.35 14.25 -5.61
CA VAL A 54 7.37 14.79 -4.72
C VAL A 54 8.66 14.96 -5.50
N PHE A 55 9.40 16.04 -5.22
CA PHE A 55 10.74 16.24 -5.77
C PHE A 55 11.64 15.10 -5.28
N TRP A 56 12.25 14.37 -6.21
CA TRP A 56 12.98 13.14 -5.93
C TRP A 56 14.27 13.00 -6.76
N ARG A 57 14.89 14.13 -7.11
CA ARG A 57 16.20 14.12 -7.77
C ARG A 57 17.26 13.51 -6.84
N ASP A 58 18.25 12.85 -7.44
CA ASP A 58 19.41 12.28 -6.73
C ASP A 58 18.95 11.33 -5.59
N ASP A 59 18.04 10.40 -5.90
CA ASP A 59 17.40 9.46 -4.95
C ASP A 59 16.74 10.13 -3.74
N GLY A 60 16.18 11.32 -3.95
CA GLY A 60 15.52 12.09 -2.91
C GLY A 60 16.48 12.69 -1.90
N ASP A 61 17.77 12.86 -2.24
CA ASP A 61 18.79 13.49 -1.38
C ASP A 61 18.24 14.75 -0.71
N ALA A 62 17.57 15.60 -1.49
CA ALA A 62 16.99 16.83 -0.96
C ALA A 62 15.86 16.59 0.06
N VAL A 63 15.01 15.60 -0.15
CA VAL A 63 13.91 15.31 0.79
C VAL A 63 14.44 14.64 2.07
N LEU A 64 15.46 13.80 1.94
CA LEU A 64 16.01 13.00 3.03
C LEU A 64 17.01 13.77 3.91
N THR A 65 17.74 14.74 3.34
CA THR A 65 18.84 15.43 4.03
C THR A 65 18.52 16.87 4.46
N PHE A 66 17.43 17.48 3.97
CA PHE A 66 17.11 18.88 4.26
C PHE A 66 16.63 19.10 5.70
N LYS A 67 17.18 20.12 6.36
CA LYS A 67 16.65 20.68 7.62
C LYS A 67 16.23 22.12 7.41
N ARG A 68 15.01 22.49 7.80
CA ARG A 68 14.61 23.90 7.96
C ARG A 68 14.89 24.33 9.40
N ASN A 69 16.00 25.06 9.61
CA ASN A 69 16.47 25.70 10.85
C ASN A 69 15.89 25.17 12.18
N GLY A 70 16.53 24.13 12.75
CA GLY A 70 16.20 23.49 14.03
C GLY A 70 16.63 22.02 14.07
N ASN A 71 16.40 21.31 15.19
CA ASN A 71 16.63 19.86 15.26
C ASN A 71 15.58 19.09 14.46
N TRP A 72 15.76 19.01 13.14
CA TRP A 72 15.08 18.04 12.29
C TRP A 72 16.02 16.87 12.03
N TYR A 73 15.75 15.72 12.64
CA TYR A 73 16.41 14.47 12.31
C TYR A 73 15.34 13.57 11.71
N LEU A 74 15.28 13.47 10.37
CA LEU A 74 14.69 12.30 9.72
C LEU A 74 15.75 11.20 9.73
N HIS A 75 16.18 10.77 10.92
CA HIS A 75 16.69 9.41 11.01
C HIS A 75 15.50 8.49 10.73
N GLY A 76 15.58 7.70 9.67
CA GLY A 76 14.64 6.62 9.42
C GLY A 76 13.23 7.11 9.13
N VAL A 77 12.98 7.58 7.91
CA VAL A 77 11.63 7.39 7.36
C VAL A 77 11.42 5.87 7.36
N GLY A 78 10.71 5.33 8.36
CA GLY A 78 10.64 3.88 8.57
C GLY A 78 10.11 3.11 7.34
N GLY A 79 9.38 3.81 6.47
CA GLY A 79 8.90 3.30 5.19
C GLY A 79 9.91 3.31 4.04
N GLN A 80 11.11 3.90 4.19
CA GLN A 80 12.09 4.06 3.11
C GLN A 80 12.48 2.73 2.43
N PRO A 81 12.69 1.61 3.15
CA PRO A 81 12.96 0.31 2.51
C PRO A 81 11.86 -0.18 1.57
N TYR A 82 10.67 0.42 1.66
CA TYR A 82 9.51 0.07 0.85
C TYR A 82 9.24 1.04 -0.30
N PHE A 83 10.01 2.13 -0.41
CA PHE A 83 9.85 3.09 -1.50
C PHE A 83 10.05 2.40 -2.86
N GLY A 84 9.17 2.72 -3.81
CA GLY A 84 9.19 2.14 -5.14
C GLY A 84 8.65 0.71 -5.24
N ARG A 85 8.33 0.03 -4.13
CA ARG A 85 7.74 -1.33 -4.19
C ARG A 85 6.29 -1.28 -4.64
N GLU A 86 5.89 -2.30 -5.40
CA GLU A 86 4.50 -2.60 -5.73
C GLU A 86 3.81 -3.25 -4.52
N GLY A 87 2.54 -2.92 -4.30
CA GLY A 87 1.78 -3.50 -3.19
C GLY A 87 0.32 -3.09 -3.16
N LEU A 88 -0.25 -3.07 -1.96
CA LEU A 88 -1.57 -2.53 -1.69
C LEU A 88 -1.45 -1.27 -0.85
N THR A 89 -2.39 -0.34 -0.99
CA THR A 89 -2.47 0.85 -0.14
C THR A 89 -3.91 1.24 0.14
N TRP A 90 -4.14 1.99 1.22
CA TRP A 90 -5.44 2.53 1.59
C TRP A 90 -5.27 3.88 2.27
N GLN A 91 -6.38 4.56 2.59
CA GLN A 91 -6.36 5.77 3.41
C GLN A 91 -6.32 5.43 4.91
N LEU A 92 -5.42 6.06 5.67
CA LEU A 92 -5.23 5.78 7.10
C LEU A 92 -6.52 6.01 7.91
N ILE A 93 -7.21 7.12 7.66
CA ILE A 93 -8.38 7.53 8.43
C ILE A 93 -9.65 7.28 7.61
N ALA A 94 -10.39 6.22 7.91
CA ALA A 94 -11.66 5.88 7.27
C ALA A 94 -12.57 4.97 8.10
N GLN A 95 -13.86 5.00 7.77
CA GLN A 95 -14.86 4.11 8.39
C GLN A 95 -14.78 2.66 7.89
N ARG A 96 -14.22 2.47 6.69
CA ARG A 96 -14.06 1.20 5.98
C ARG A 96 -12.70 1.21 5.29
N ILE A 97 -12.14 0.03 4.98
CA ILE A 97 -10.90 0.00 4.23
C ILE A 97 -11.20 0.32 2.76
N HIS A 98 -10.56 1.35 2.23
CA HIS A 98 -10.62 1.70 0.80
C HIS A 98 -9.30 1.27 0.17
N ILE A 99 -9.17 -0.05 -0.01
CA ILE A 99 -7.94 -0.66 -0.50
C ILE A 99 -7.85 -0.54 -2.02
N ARG A 100 -6.64 -0.29 -2.49
CA ARG A 100 -6.31 -0.16 -3.91
C ARG A 100 -4.92 -0.73 -4.17
N TYR A 101 -4.72 -1.14 -5.40
CA TYR A 101 -3.44 -1.50 -5.95
C TYR A 101 -2.50 -0.27 -5.94
N LEU A 102 -1.27 -0.48 -5.48
CA LEU A 102 -0.16 0.47 -5.51
C LEU A 102 0.86 -0.01 -6.55
N PRO A 103 0.97 0.66 -7.72
CA PRO A 103 2.01 0.35 -8.67
C PRO A 103 3.41 0.62 -8.10
N ALA A 104 4.43 -0.04 -8.65
CA ALA A 104 5.82 0.25 -8.36
C ALA A 104 6.19 1.72 -8.72
N GLY A 105 7.27 2.22 -8.11
CA GLY A 105 7.84 3.54 -8.39
C GLY A 105 7.27 4.72 -7.58
N TYR A 106 6.38 4.46 -6.61
CA TYR A 106 5.81 5.50 -5.74
C TYR A 106 6.66 5.74 -4.49
N ILE A 107 6.72 6.99 -4.07
CA ILE A 107 7.17 7.39 -2.72
C ILE A 107 5.97 7.39 -1.78
N LEU A 108 6.18 6.99 -0.52
CA LEU A 108 5.08 6.64 0.39
C LEU A 108 4.82 7.72 1.46
N ASP A 109 3.54 7.99 1.72
CA ASP A 109 3.06 8.88 2.78
C ASP A 109 2.59 8.09 4.00
N SER A 110 2.77 8.67 5.20
CA SER A 110 2.28 8.05 6.44
C SER A 110 0.74 8.02 6.55
N GLY A 111 0.04 8.92 5.84
CA GLY A 111 -1.42 8.92 5.73
C GLY A 111 -1.98 7.90 4.72
N ALA A 112 -1.09 7.17 4.02
CA ALA A 112 -1.43 6.13 3.07
C ALA A 112 -0.72 4.82 3.43
N PRO A 113 -1.21 4.06 4.42
CA PRO A 113 -0.60 2.79 4.80
C PRO A 113 -0.52 1.87 3.59
N CYS A 114 0.51 1.03 3.59
CA CYS A 114 0.80 0.11 2.52
C CYS A 114 1.02 -1.30 3.07
N ALA A 115 0.88 -2.29 2.22
CA ALA A 115 1.22 -3.68 2.49
C ALA A 115 1.96 -4.24 1.27
N PHE A 116 3.13 -4.84 1.49
CA PHE A 116 3.98 -5.39 0.43
C PHE A 116 4.17 -6.89 0.58
N LEU A 117 4.09 -7.65 -0.51
CA LEU A 117 4.31 -9.10 -0.43
C LEU A 117 5.72 -9.41 0.10
N ARG A 118 5.81 -10.41 0.98
CA ARG A 118 7.09 -10.94 1.47
C ARG A 118 7.86 -11.65 0.36
N SER A 119 9.18 -11.69 0.52
CA SER A 119 10.04 -12.46 -0.38
C SER A 119 9.63 -13.94 -0.38
N GLY A 120 9.50 -14.53 -1.57
CA GLY A 120 9.12 -15.94 -1.76
C GLY A 120 7.60 -16.20 -1.79
N VAL A 121 6.78 -15.16 -1.65
CA VAL A 121 5.33 -15.26 -1.90
C VAL A 121 5.05 -15.03 -3.39
N GLU A 122 4.19 -15.86 -3.97
CA GLU A 122 3.77 -15.73 -5.36
C GLU A 122 3.10 -14.36 -5.59
N HIS A 123 3.50 -13.67 -6.67
CA HIS A 123 3.03 -12.33 -6.98
C HIS A 123 1.50 -12.25 -7.10
N ASP A 124 0.89 -13.31 -7.62
CA ASP A 124 -0.55 -13.39 -7.83
C ASP A 124 -1.38 -13.33 -6.54
N GLU A 125 -0.77 -13.63 -5.38
CA GLU A 125 -1.40 -13.45 -4.07
C GLU A 125 -1.81 -12.00 -3.80
N LEU A 126 -1.06 -11.04 -4.36
CA LEU A 126 -1.38 -9.61 -4.23
C LEU A 126 -2.80 -9.31 -4.73
N PHE A 127 -3.15 -9.85 -5.89
CA PHE A 127 -4.44 -9.64 -6.53
C PHE A 127 -5.55 -10.42 -5.84
N PHE A 128 -5.25 -11.64 -5.37
CA PHE A 128 -6.20 -12.42 -4.59
C PHE A 128 -6.59 -11.70 -3.29
N ILE A 129 -5.60 -11.17 -2.57
CA ILE A 129 -5.81 -10.43 -1.32
C ILE A 129 -6.52 -9.10 -1.58
N LEU A 130 -6.20 -8.41 -2.67
CA LEU A 130 -6.94 -7.22 -3.08
C LEU A 130 -8.43 -7.56 -3.27
N GLY A 131 -8.75 -8.66 -3.97
CA GLY A 131 -10.12 -9.14 -4.12
C GLY A 131 -10.81 -9.39 -2.78
N TRP A 132 -10.15 -10.08 -1.86
CA TRP A 132 -10.67 -10.33 -0.51
C TRP A 132 -11.00 -9.03 0.24
N ALA A 133 -10.08 -8.06 0.22
CA ALA A 133 -10.20 -6.81 0.95
C ALA A 133 -11.25 -5.84 0.38
N LEU A 134 -11.73 -6.10 -0.84
CA LEU A 134 -12.88 -5.39 -1.42
C LEU A 134 -14.22 -5.87 -0.83
N THR A 135 -14.30 -7.07 -0.27
CA THR A 135 -15.56 -7.65 0.22
C THR A 135 -16.10 -6.96 1.48
N ALA A 136 -17.42 -7.03 1.67
CA ALA A 136 -18.13 -6.60 2.85
C ALA A 136 -17.76 -7.47 4.05
N MET A 137 -17.58 -8.78 3.84
CA MET A 137 -17.16 -9.69 4.91
C MET A 137 -15.80 -9.30 5.49
N CYS A 138 -14.80 -9.04 4.65
CA CYS A 138 -13.50 -8.55 5.08
C CYS A 138 -13.61 -7.22 5.86
N ASN A 139 -14.45 -6.30 5.36
CA ASN A 139 -14.67 -5.02 6.04
C ASN A 139 -15.33 -5.18 7.41
N ARG A 140 -16.32 -6.09 7.56
CA ARG A 140 -16.93 -6.39 8.86
C ARG A 140 -15.89 -6.97 9.81
N LEU A 141 -15.09 -7.95 9.38
CA LEU A 141 -14.02 -8.52 10.21
C LEU A 141 -13.04 -7.45 10.67
N LEU A 142 -12.58 -6.59 9.76
CA LEU A 142 -11.68 -5.49 10.11
C LEU A 142 -12.31 -4.54 11.13
N LYS A 143 -13.57 -4.12 10.91
CA LYS A 143 -14.19 -3.01 11.65
C LYS A 143 -14.91 -3.43 12.92
N GLU A 144 -15.41 -4.65 12.96
CA GLU A 144 -16.25 -5.18 14.04
C GLU A 144 -15.52 -6.21 14.90
N VAL A 145 -14.32 -6.65 14.50
CA VAL A 145 -13.52 -7.62 15.28
C VAL A 145 -12.10 -7.12 15.55
N ILE A 146 -11.40 -6.59 14.54
CA ILE A 146 -9.97 -6.27 14.66
C ILE A 146 -9.72 -4.84 15.15
N ASN A 147 -10.33 -3.84 14.52
CA ASN A 147 -10.11 -2.43 14.81
C ASN A 147 -11.42 -1.63 14.65
N HIS A 148 -11.97 -1.19 15.77
CA HIS A 148 -13.22 -0.42 15.83
C HIS A 148 -13.05 1.10 15.56
N THR A 149 -11.82 1.60 15.40
CA THR A 149 -11.52 3.03 15.22
C THR A 149 -11.40 3.43 13.76
N LYS A 150 -11.44 4.73 13.43
CA LYS A 150 -11.23 5.16 12.03
C LYS A 150 -9.78 5.00 11.55
N ASN A 151 -8.82 4.79 12.45
CA ASN A 151 -7.39 4.73 12.12
C ASN A 151 -6.98 3.30 11.75
N ILE A 152 -7.03 2.96 10.46
CA ILE A 152 -6.76 1.63 9.92
C ILE A 152 -5.27 1.52 9.56
N GLN A 153 -4.47 0.86 10.39
CA GLN A 153 -3.02 0.74 10.23
C GLN A 153 -2.61 -0.57 9.53
N GLY A 154 -1.36 -0.64 9.05
CA GLY A 154 -0.80 -1.86 8.42
C GLY A 154 -0.97 -3.12 9.26
N LYS A 155 -0.74 -3.00 10.58
CA LYS A 155 -0.89 -4.11 11.53
C LYS A 155 -2.33 -4.60 11.72
N ASP A 156 -3.33 -3.78 11.41
CA ASP A 156 -4.73 -4.20 11.43
C ASP A 156 -5.04 -5.03 10.18
N PHE A 157 -4.50 -4.61 9.04
CA PHE A 157 -4.60 -5.35 7.79
C PHE A 157 -3.89 -6.71 7.88
N GLU A 158 -2.68 -6.76 8.45
CA GLU A 158 -1.93 -8.01 8.68
C GLU A 158 -2.72 -9.05 9.49
N ARG A 159 -3.59 -8.61 10.41
CA ARG A 159 -4.40 -9.49 11.25
C ARG A 159 -5.65 -10.04 10.57
N LEU A 160 -5.98 -9.58 9.37
CA LEU A 160 -7.12 -10.13 8.63
C LEU A 160 -6.87 -11.61 8.33
N PRO A 161 -7.93 -12.45 8.36
CA PRO A 161 -7.79 -13.84 7.98
C PRO A 161 -7.50 -13.93 6.48
N TYR A 162 -6.63 -14.86 6.12
CA TYR A 162 -6.45 -15.27 4.74
C TYR A 162 -7.57 -16.22 4.32
N PRO A 163 -8.24 -16.00 3.17
CA PRO A 163 -9.42 -16.77 2.77
C PRO A 163 -9.06 -18.13 2.17
N PHE A 164 -8.53 -19.03 3.01
CA PHE A 164 -8.09 -20.38 2.64
C PHE A 164 -9.24 -21.30 2.18
N TRP A 165 -10.49 -20.92 2.43
CA TRP A 165 -11.68 -21.70 2.05
C TRP A 165 -12.09 -21.53 0.59
N VAL A 166 -11.48 -20.59 -0.12
CA VAL A 166 -11.73 -20.37 -1.54
C VAL A 166 -11.04 -21.46 -2.35
N SER A 167 -11.78 -22.09 -3.26
CA SER A 167 -11.23 -23.13 -4.13
C SER A 167 -10.12 -22.58 -5.03
N GLU A 168 -9.14 -23.41 -5.40
CA GLU A 168 -8.07 -23.00 -6.33
C GLU A 168 -8.62 -22.54 -7.70
N ALA A 169 -9.75 -23.08 -8.13
CA ALA A 169 -10.41 -22.65 -9.36
C ALA A 169 -10.99 -21.23 -9.22
N ASP A 170 -11.67 -20.94 -8.12
CA ASP A 170 -12.20 -19.61 -7.83
C ASP A 170 -11.09 -18.60 -7.57
N LYS A 171 -10.02 -19.00 -6.87
CA LYS A 171 -8.83 -18.17 -6.65
C LYS A 171 -8.25 -17.67 -7.96
N ARG A 172 -8.04 -18.56 -8.94
CA ARG A 172 -7.58 -18.19 -10.28
C ARG A 172 -8.54 -17.24 -11.00
N ALA A 173 -9.84 -17.49 -10.92
CA ALA A 173 -10.86 -16.62 -11.51
C ALA A 173 -10.88 -15.22 -10.87
N ILE A 174 -10.76 -15.15 -9.55
CA ILE A 174 -10.69 -13.89 -8.79
C ILE A 174 -9.44 -13.10 -9.21
N ILE A 175 -8.28 -13.75 -9.25
CA ILE A 175 -7.03 -13.09 -9.66
C ILE A 175 -7.16 -12.49 -11.05
N ALA A 176 -7.67 -13.26 -12.02
CA ALA A 176 -7.90 -12.78 -13.38
C ALA A 176 -8.85 -11.57 -13.39
N SER A 177 -9.99 -11.66 -12.70
CA SER A 177 -10.95 -10.55 -12.61
C SER A 177 -10.35 -9.30 -11.98
N ILE A 178 -9.53 -9.43 -10.93
CA ILE A 178 -8.90 -8.27 -10.27
C ILE A 178 -7.86 -7.61 -11.17
N LYS A 179 -7.07 -8.39 -11.91
CA LYS A 179 -6.14 -7.86 -12.91
C LYS A 179 -6.89 -7.06 -13.97
N ASP A 180 -7.97 -7.60 -14.52
CA ASP A 180 -8.83 -6.90 -15.49
C ASP A 180 -9.41 -5.60 -14.90
N MET A 181 -9.87 -5.64 -13.65
CA MET A 181 -10.40 -4.45 -12.97
C MET A 181 -9.34 -3.36 -12.79
N ILE A 182 -8.12 -3.71 -12.42
CA ILE A 182 -7.00 -2.76 -12.31
C ILE A 182 -6.70 -2.15 -13.67
N ASP A 183 -6.61 -2.98 -14.71
CA ASP A 183 -6.34 -2.58 -16.09
C ASP A 183 -7.37 -1.58 -16.63
N GLU A 184 -8.66 -1.88 -16.41
CA GLU A 184 -9.74 -0.96 -16.76
C GLU A 184 -9.69 0.33 -15.93
N ALA A 185 -9.35 0.23 -14.64
CA ALA A 185 -9.23 1.40 -13.78
C ALA A 185 -8.08 2.33 -14.15
N ILE A 186 -6.94 1.76 -14.58
CA ILE A 186 -5.81 2.51 -15.13
C ILE A 186 -6.23 3.27 -16.40
N ARG A 187 -7.12 2.68 -17.20
CA ARG A 187 -7.72 3.32 -18.40
C ARG A 187 -8.85 4.32 -18.06
N GLY A 188 -9.13 4.55 -16.78
CA GLY A 188 -10.06 5.57 -16.30
C GLY A 188 -11.41 5.04 -15.81
N LYS A 189 -11.65 3.73 -15.78
CA LYS A 189 -12.88 3.17 -15.17
C LYS A 189 -12.86 3.35 -13.66
N THR A 190 -13.97 3.77 -13.08
CA THR A 190 -14.10 3.91 -11.62
C THR A 190 -14.95 2.78 -11.05
N TYR A 191 -14.50 2.18 -9.95
CA TYR A 191 -15.25 1.14 -9.24
C TYR A 191 -15.90 1.67 -7.96
N SER A 192 -17.04 1.09 -7.62
CA SER A 192 -17.73 1.32 -6.35
C SER A 192 -18.05 -0.02 -5.70
N ARG A 193 -18.27 -0.04 -4.39
CA ARG A 193 -18.60 -1.28 -3.65
C ARG A 193 -19.91 -1.93 -4.09
N ASN A 194 -20.74 -1.22 -4.83
CA ASN A 194 -22.05 -1.69 -5.28
C ASN A 194 -22.03 -2.15 -6.75
N CYS A 195 -20.89 -2.13 -7.43
CA CYS A 195 -20.82 -2.55 -8.83
C CYS A 195 -20.90 -4.09 -8.96
N PRO A 196 -21.29 -4.60 -10.14
CA PRO A 196 -21.43 -6.04 -10.37
C PRO A 196 -20.16 -6.84 -10.08
N GLU A 197 -18.99 -6.29 -10.40
CA GLU A 197 -17.70 -6.95 -10.21
C GLU A 197 -17.41 -7.17 -8.72
N VAL A 198 -17.66 -6.17 -7.87
CA VAL A 198 -17.49 -6.32 -6.41
C VAL A 198 -18.52 -7.28 -5.83
N ARG A 199 -19.77 -7.27 -6.31
CA ARG A 199 -20.79 -8.24 -5.86
C ARG A 199 -20.42 -9.67 -6.22
N TRP A 200 -19.86 -9.88 -7.41
CA TRP A 200 -19.35 -11.18 -7.82
C TRP A 200 -18.23 -11.68 -6.91
N LEU A 201 -17.35 -10.78 -6.43
CA LEU A 201 -16.35 -11.13 -5.42
C LEU A 201 -17.00 -11.55 -4.09
N GLU A 202 -18.07 -10.89 -3.64
CA GLU A 202 -18.79 -11.30 -2.41
C GLU A 202 -19.23 -12.75 -2.48
N ASP A 203 -19.81 -13.16 -3.62
CA ASP A 203 -20.28 -14.53 -3.83
C ASP A 203 -19.12 -15.53 -3.83
N LYS A 204 -17.97 -15.16 -4.42
CA LYS A 204 -16.78 -16.03 -4.51
C LYS A 204 -16.04 -16.20 -3.19
N PHE A 205 -16.08 -15.20 -2.32
CA PHE A 205 -15.45 -15.26 -0.99
C PHE A 205 -16.40 -15.76 0.10
N ALA A 206 -17.66 -16.06 -0.21
CA ALA A 206 -18.64 -16.53 0.75
C ALA A 206 -18.13 -17.78 1.49
N PHE A 207 -18.11 -17.71 2.82
CA PHE A 207 -17.68 -18.83 3.64
C PHE A 207 -18.72 -19.95 3.59
N THR A 208 -18.27 -21.18 3.34
CA THR A 208 -19.10 -22.38 3.38
C THR A 208 -18.69 -23.24 4.57
N GLU A 209 -19.67 -23.67 5.37
CA GLU A 209 -19.40 -24.54 6.51
C GLU A 209 -18.76 -25.87 6.08
N GLY A 210 -17.89 -26.43 6.91
CA GLY A 210 -17.26 -27.73 6.68
C GLY A 210 -15.88 -27.70 6.01
N VAL A 211 -15.32 -26.52 5.73
CA VAL A 211 -13.94 -26.38 5.23
C VAL A 211 -12.97 -26.24 6.41
N SER A 212 -12.04 -27.18 6.57
CA SER A 212 -11.00 -27.11 7.60
C SER A 212 -9.81 -26.29 7.12
N ALA A 213 -9.25 -25.46 8.02
CA ALA A 213 -7.99 -24.79 7.74
C ALA A 213 -6.88 -25.80 7.44
N PRO A 214 -5.97 -25.51 6.49
CA PRO A 214 -4.79 -26.33 6.32
C PRO A 214 -4.01 -26.35 7.64
N VAL A 215 -3.69 -27.55 8.14
CA VAL A 215 -2.87 -27.71 9.34
C VAL A 215 -1.46 -27.27 8.98
N SER A 216 -0.99 -26.13 9.51
CA SER A 216 0.39 -25.71 9.33
C SER A 216 1.30 -26.47 10.29
N ASP A 217 2.28 -27.21 9.78
CA ASP A 217 3.33 -27.88 10.58
C ASP A 217 4.34 -26.92 11.23
N SER A 218 4.01 -25.63 11.32
CA SER A 218 4.79 -24.62 12.03
C SER A 218 3.89 -23.92 13.05
N THR A 219 4.30 -24.06 14.31
CA THR A 219 3.96 -23.33 15.55
C THR A 219 2.53 -22.74 15.67
N PRO A 220 1.77 -23.08 16.72
CA PRO A 220 0.40 -22.56 16.91
C PRO A 220 0.41 -21.03 17.09
N GLY A 221 0.18 -20.27 16.03
CA GLY A 221 0.25 -18.81 16.13
C GLY A 221 -0.08 -17.95 14.91
N GLN A 222 -0.17 -18.44 13.66
CA GLN A 222 -0.38 -17.55 12.50
C GLN A 222 -1.43 -18.06 11.51
N LEU A 223 -2.70 -17.74 11.82
CA LEU A 223 -3.82 -17.68 10.87
C LEU A 223 -4.15 -16.21 10.47
N SER A 224 -3.19 -15.30 10.65
CA SER A 224 -3.22 -13.90 10.19
C SER A 224 -2.37 -13.79 8.93
N LEU A 225 -2.77 -13.00 7.92
CA LEU A 225 -2.02 -12.78 6.66
C LEU A 225 -0.49 -12.70 6.89
N PRO A 226 0.26 -13.82 6.74
CA PRO A 226 1.71 -13.83 6.93
C PRO A 226 2.42 -13.32 5.68
N LEU A 227 1.66 -12.88 4.67
CA LEU A 227 2.13 -12.63 3.31
C LEU A 227 2.63 -11.20 3.11
N PHE A 228 2.40 -10.29 4.07
CA PHE A 228 2.80 -8.89 3.95
C PHE A 228 3.86 -8.48 4.98
N GLU A 229 4.70 -7.54 4.54
CA GLU A 229 5.57 -6.67 5.34
C GLU A 229 5.10 -5.21 5.27
#